data_AF-A0A1X4I4E8-F1
#
_entry.id   AF-A0A1X4I4E8-F1
#
_cell.length_a   1.000
_cell.length_b   1.000
_cell.length_c   1.000
_cell.angle_alpha   90.00
_cell.angle_beta   90.00
_cell.angle_gamma   90.00
#
_symmetry.space_group_name_H-M   'P 1'
#
loop_
_entity.id
_entity.type
_entity.pdbx_description
1 polymer ?
#
loop_
_entity_poly.entity_id
_entity_poly.type
_entity_poly.pdbx_seq_one_letter_code
_entity_poly.pdbx_strand_id
1 'polypeptide(L)'
;ADLLRRALDARVQPEPDPVALTARLAAGHDTAAEQAARALSELSRAGVTVDNFSLGQPSLDEVFLALTGHDTRVSDQDDSHDPKDEVAA
;
A
#
# COMPACT_ATOMS: atom_id res chain seq x y z
N ALA A 1 1.56 -17.29 2.36
CA ALA A 1 0.39 -16.38 2.33
C ALA A 1 -0.96 -17.08 2.08
N ASP A 2 -0.99 -18.40 1.85
CA ASP A 2 -2.23 -19.10 1.42
C ASP A 2 -3.34 -19.15 2.47
N LEU A 3 -2.99 -19.08 3.76
CA LEU A 3 -3.98 -18.95 4.83
C LEU A 3 -4.76 -17.65 4.71
N LEU A 4 -4.06 -16.52 4.58
CA LEU A 4 -4.68 -15.20 4.46
C LEU A 4 -5.50 -15.05 3.19
N ARG A 5 -5.01 -15.56 2.04
CA ARG A 5 -5.78 -15.55 0.78
C ARG A 5 -7.12 -16.25 0.93
N ARG A 6 -7.17 -17.38 1.63
CA ARG A 6 -8.40 -18.14 1.87
C ARG A 6 -9.29 -17.50 2.93
N ALA A 7 -8.70 -16.95 3.99
CA ALA A 7 -9.46 -16.34 5.09
C ALA A 7 -10.15 -15.04 4.67
N LEU A 8 -9.49 -14.23 3.84
CA LEU A 8 -9.93 -12.91 3.41
C LEU A 8 -10.63 -12.92 2.03
N ASP A 9 -10.57 -14.03 1.30
CA ASP A 9 -10.99 -14.11 -0.12
C ASP A 9 -10.43 -12.94 -0.96
N ALA A 10 -9.18 -12.57 -0.67
CA ALA A 10 -8.55 -11.37 -1.20
C ALA A 10 -7.16 -11.66 -1.74
N ARG A 11 -6.69 -10.78 -2.63
CA ARG A 11 -5.30 -10.80 -3.08
C ARG A 11 -4.40 -10.31 -1.95
N VAL A 12 -3.55 -11.21 -1.47
CA VAL A 12 -2.47 -10.90 -0.53
C VAL A 12 -1.20 -10.60 -1.33
N GLN A 13 -0.56 -9.49 -1.02
CA GLN A 13 0.67 -8.99 -1.63
C GLN A 13 1.79 -9.05 -0.58
N PRO A 14 2.93 -9.69 -0.89
CA PRO A 14 4.11 -9.56 -0.07
C PRO A 14 4.73 -8.17 -0.22
N GLU A 15 5.27 -7.66 0.87
CA GLU A 15 6.00 -6.40 0.93
C GLU A 15 7.52 -6.62 0.78
N PRO A 16 8.34 -5.55 0.67
CA PRO A 16 9.80 -5.69 0.67
C PRO A 16 10.35 -6.34 1.95
N ASP A 17 9.67 -6.17 3.08
CA ASP A 17 9.93 -6.93 4.29
C ASP A 17 9.38 -8.37 4.12
N PRO A 18 10.23 -9.42 4.22
CA PRO A 18 9.83 -10.82 4.02
C PRO A 18 8.70 -11.31 4.91
N VAL A 19 8.48 -10.69 6.08
CA VAL A 19 7.42 -11.08 7.02
C VAL A 19 6.18 -10.20 6.94
N ALA A 20 6.20 -9.15 6.11
CA ALA A 20 5.06 -8.26 5.94
C ALA A 20 4.19 -8.68 4.74
N LEU A 21 2.87 -8.64 4.96
CA LEU A 21 1.85 -8.98 3.98
C LEU A 21 0.74 -7.94 4.00
N THR A 22 0.37 -7.43 2.83
CA THR A 22 -0.74 -6.49 2.65
C THR A 22 -1.86 -7.14 1.85
N ALA A 23 -3.11 -6.96 2.25
CA ALA A 23 -4.27 -7.43 1.50
C ALA A 23 -5.24 -6.27 1.23
N ARG A 24 -5.76 -6.18 0.01
CA ARG A 24 -6.86 -5.26 -0.30
C ARG A 24 -8.19 -6.00 -0.16
N LEU A 25 -8.97 -5.57 0.83
CA LEU A 25 -10.31 -6.09 1.08
C LEU A 25 -11.30 -5.38 0.14
N ALA A 26 -12.08 -6.16 -0.60
CA ALA A 26 -13.16 -5.61 -1.41
C ALA A 26 -14.37 -5.29 -0.53
N ALA A 27 -15.17 -4.31 -0.95
CA ALA A 27 -16.47 -4.08 -0.36
C ALA A 27 -17.36 -5.30 -0.66
N GLY A 28 -17.58 -6.12 0.37
CA GLY A 28 -18.42 -7.32 0.31
C GLY A 28 -19.61 -7.22 1.27
N HIS A 29 -20.21 -8.36 1.59
CA HIS A 29 -21.27 -8.45 2.61
C HIS A 29 -20.74 -8.15 4.03
N ASP A 30 -19.51 -8.57 4.32
CA ASP A 30 -18.86 -8.35 5.61
C ASP A 30 -18.03 -7.07 5.58
N THR A 31 -17.96 -6.39 6.73
CA THR A 31 -17.09 -5.23 6.88
C THR A 31 -15.61 -5.64 6.83
N ALA A 32 -14.74 -4.71 6.42
CA ALA A 32 -13.30 -4.93 6.43
C ALA A 32 -12.76 -5.34 7.82
N ALA A 33 -13.36 -4.81 8.89
CA ALA A 33 -13.01 -5.15 10.26
C ALA A 33 -13.35 -6.60 10.63
N GLU A 34 -14.53 -7.10 10.24
CA GLU A 34 -14.95 -8.48 10.48
C GLU A 34 -14.05 -9.47 9.74
N GLN A 35 -13.74 -9.18 8.46
CA GLN A 35 -12.82 -9.99 7.67
C GLN A 35 -11.42 -10.05 8.30
N ALA A 36 -10.91 -8.90 8.76
CA ALA A 36 -9.61 -8.84 9.42
C ALA A 36 -9.58 -9.60 10.75
N ALA A 37 -10.61 -9.44 11.60
CA ALA A 37 -10.71 -10.16 12.87
C ALA A 37 -10.74 -11.68 12.68
N ARG A 38 -11.48 -12.16 11.66
CA ARG A 38 -11.50 -13.57 11.28
C ARG A 38 -10.11 -14.05 10.84
N ALA A 39 -9.43 -13.28 10.00
CA ALA A 39 -8.10 -13.64 9.52
C ALA A 39 -7.06 -13.72 10.66
N LEU A 40 -7.09 -12.78 11.60
CA LEU A 40 -6.24 -12.81 12.80
C LEU A 40 -6.50 -14.04 13.67
N SER A 41 -7.77 -14.42 13.83
CA SER A 41 -8.13 -15.65 14.57
C SER A 41 -7.60 -16.91 13.88
N GLU A 42 -7.68 -16.99 12.55
CA GLU A 42 -7.15 -18.12 11.79
C GLU A 42 -5.62 -18.20 11.83
N LEU A 43 -4.93 -17.05 11.78
CA LEU A 43 -3.48 -17.00 11.97
C LEU A 43 -3.08 -17.52 13.36
N SER A 44 -3.76 -17.06 14.40
CA SER A 44 -3.53 -17.55 15.77
C SER A 44 -3.77 -19.06 15.90
N ARG A 45 -4.84 -19.59 15.31
CA ARG A 45 -5.14 -21.03 15.27
C ARG A 45 -4.07 -21.85 14.55
N ALA A 46 -3.44 -21.27 13.53
CA ALA A 46 -2.33 -21.86 12.81
C ALA A 46 -0.98 -21.72 13.53
N GLY A 47 -0.94 -21.09 14.71
CA GLY A 47 0.28 -20.85 15.47
C GLY A 47 1.16 -19.73 14.90
N VAL A 48 0.59 -18.85 14.07
CA VAL A 48 1.29 -17.70 13.50
C VAL A 48 1.06 -16.48 14.40
N THR A 49 2.11 -16.02 15.06
CA THR A 49 2.09 -14.78 15.83
C THR A 49 2.06 -13.58 14.89
N VAL A 50 1.20 -12.60 15.21
CA VAL A 50 1.13 -11.33 14.48
C VAL A 50 1.67 -10.24 15.40
N ASP A 51 2.87 -9.74 15.07
CA ASP A 51 3.55 -8.72 15.89
C ASP A 51 3.00 -7.31 15.64
N ASN A 52 2.59 -7.04 14.39
CA ASN A 52 2.01 -5.77 14.00
C ASN A 52 0.82 -5.99 13.06
N PHE A 53 -0.25 -5.22 13.27
CA PHE A 53 -1.45 -5.26 12.46
C PHE A 53 -1.98 -3.84 12.26
N SER A 54 -2.25 -3.50 11.00
CA SER A 54 -2.93 -2.26 10.64
C SER A 54 -4.12 -2.56 9.73
N LEU A 55 -5.20 -1.82 9.96
CA LEU A 55 -6.37 -1.81 9.10
C LEU A 55 -6.70 -0.36 8.79
N GLY A 56 -6.66 -0.01 7.52
CA GLY A 56 -6.95 1.33 7.04
C GLY A 56 -7.85 1.29 5.82
N GLN A 57 -8.55 2.39 5.58
CA GLN A 57 -9.15 2.67 4.29
C GLN A 57 -8.08 3.28 3.38
N PRO A 58 -8.09 3.00 2.07
CA PRO A 58 -7.20 3.69 1.14
C PRO A 58 -7.45 5.20 1.26
N SER A 59 -6.37 5.96 1.39
CA SER A 59 -6.47 7.41 1.55
C SER A 59 -6.91 8.05 0.22
N LEU A 60 -7.49 9.26 0.29
CA LEU A 60 -7.84 10.01 -0.91
C LEU A 60 -6.63 10.26 -1.81
N ASP A 61 -5.46 10.48 -1.22
CA ASP A 61 -4.22 10.72 -1.97
C ASP A 61 -3.81 9.48 -2.78
N GLU A 62 -3.96 8.27 -2.23
CA GLU A 62 -3.68 7.01 -2.93
C GLU A 62 -4.64 6.77 -4.09
N VAL A 63 -5.93 7.08 -3.92
CA VAL A 63 -6.93 6.96 -4.98
C VAL A 63 -6.73 8.04 -6.03
N PHE A 64 -6.37 9.26 -5.63
CA PHE A 64 -6.06 10.37 -6.52
C PHE A 64 -4.82 10.06 -7.38
N LEU A 65 -3.76 9.50 -6.79
CA LEU A 65 -2.56 9.05 -7.51
C LEU A 65 -2.86 7.88 -8.46
N ALA A 66 -3.65 6.89 -8.03
CA ALA A 66 -4.05 5.76 -8.86
C ALA A 66 -4.94 6.17 -10.05
N LEU A 67 -5.72 7.23 -9.89
CA LEU A 67 -6.63 7.75 -10.91
C LEU A 67 -5.93 8.76 -11.87
N THR A 68 -4.91 9.47 -11.40
CA THR A 68 -4.19 10.49 -12.18
C THR A 68 -2.92 9.99 -12.86
N GLY A 69 -2.43 8.78 -12.53
CA GLY A 69 -1.37 8.09 -13.26
C GLY A 69 -0.07 8.90 -13.36
N HIS A 70 0.78 8.83 -12.33
CA HIS A 70 2.08 9.51 -12.37
C HIS A 70 3.20 8.57 -12.83
N ASP A 71 3.56 8.70 -14.11
CA ASP A 71 4.92 8.47 -14.59
C ASP A 71 5.78 9.65 -14.10
N THR A 72 6.25 9.58 -12.86
CA THR A 72 7.26 10.52 -12.36
C THR A 72 8.47 9.73 -11.86
N ARG A 73 9.18 9.13 -12.83
CA ARG A 73 10.63 8.98 -12.68
C ARG A 73 11.21 10.39 -12.58
N VAL A 74 11.40 10.87 -11.35
CA VAL A 74 12.30 12.00 -11.12
C VAL A 74 13.70 11.43 -11.34
N SER A 75 14.18 11.52 -12.58
CA SER A 75 15.60 11.33 -12.86
C SER A 75 16.33 12.50 -12.21
N ASP A 76 17.04 12.20 -11.13
CA ASP A 76 18.14 13.04 -10.66
C ASP A 76 19.19 13.12 -11.78
N GLN A 77 19.29 14.26 -12.48
CA GLN A 77 20.56 14.72 -13.06
C GLN A 77 20.49 16.15 -13.61
N ASP A 78 21.31 17.00 -12.99
CA ASP A 78 22.11 18.10 -13.57
C ASP A 78 21.54 18.87 -14.78
N ASP A 79 21.26 20.15 -14.58
CA ASP A 79 22.08 21.14 -15.28
C ASP A 79 22.23 22.41 -14.44
N SER A 80 23.44 22.55 -13.93
CA SER A 80 23.99 23.79 -13.40
C SER A 80 24.42 24.69 -14.57
N HIS A 81 23.79 25.85 -14.74
CA HIS A 81 24.49 27.00 -15.34
C HIS A 81 24.05 28.35 -14.75
N ASP A 82 25.06 29.04 -14.22
CA ASP A 82 25.09 30.34 -13.56
C ASP A 82 25.06 31.51 -14.61
N PRO A 83 25.20 32.81 -14.29
CA PRO A 83 24.20 33.84 -14.57
C PRO A 83 24.68 34.99 -15.51
N LYS A 84 23.78 35.95 -15.76
CA LYS A 84 23.93 37.33 -16.31
C LYS A 84 23.64 37.56 -17.80
N ASP A 85 22.73 38.50 -18.06
CA ASP A 85 22.92 39.78 -18.78
C ASP A 85 21.52 40.35 -19.13
N GLU A 86 21.14 41.49 -18.53
CA GLU A 86 21.05 42.79 -19.22
C GLU A 86 19.81 42.94 -20.11
N VAL A 87 18.90 43.88 -19.79
CA VAL A 87 18.36 44.85 -20.76
C VAL A 87 17.70 46.04 -20.06
N ALA A 88 18.15 47.22 -20.47
CA ALA A 88 17.63 48.54 -20.15
C ALA A 88 16.24 48.81 -20.76
N ALA A 89 15.44 49.61 -20.05
CA ALA A 89 14.53 50.62 -20.60
C ALA A 89 14.13 51.61 -19.49
#